data_AF-X6PBW7-F1
#
_entry.id   AF-X6PBW7-F1
#
_cell.length_a   1.000
_cell.length_b   1.000
_cell.length_c   1.000
_cell.angle_alpha   90.00
_cell.angle_beta   90.00
_cell.angle_gamma   90.00
#
_symmetry.space_group_name_H-M   'P 1'
#
loop_
_entity.id
_entity.type
_entity.pdbx_description
1 polymer ?
#
loop_
_entity_poly.entity_id
_entity_poly.type
_entity_poly.pdbx_seq_one_letter_code
_entity_poly.pdbx_strand_id
1 'polypeptide(L)'
;WKPNNQMEEELKQASDETLTKINDIICEWIDDKEIKKIANRYKPHSEIRILKPPQLKGLSEEQVLAKNDISLKLTKFVYDQLCKFNPIQNKGKAIYVILFEYFKKRIVGDTIPASCADVAFILKESRKQELEEDSTMLQALEMYIPLQANNYPYTDNADNTSNDIYDCHQHVLDLLIEKNGDEKKTEQVITLQGKSGSGKSLFCRHLEETLWESYVNNYTTSIPVYISLPKCYNELNEKQIISQALQMKQINKDLMDVIRENMSFVFILDGFDEIFDKYNKNGNNERYFYDRFNLSEWNAKVV
;
A
#
# COMPACT_ATOMS: atom_id res chain seq x y z
N TRP A 1 -2.83 17.85 -31.91
CA TRP A 1 -1.42 17.69 -32.34
C TRP A 1 -1.36 16.67 -33.46
N LYS A 2 -0.24 16.60 -34.20
CA LYS A 2 0.02 15.53 -35.17
C LYS A 2 0.89 14.46 -34.50
N PRO A 3 0.47 13.18 -34.49
CA PRO A 3 1.25 12.11 -33.88
C PRO A 3 2.46 11.76 -34.74
N ASN A 4 3.56 11.40 -34.07
CA ASN A 4 4.82 11.04 -34.72
C ASN A 4 5.03 9.53 -34.86
N ASN A 5 4.23 8.72 -34.17
CA ASN A 5 4.31 7.26 -34.18
C ASN A 5 2.94 6.64 -33.86
N GLN A 6 2.85 5.31 -34.00
CA GLN A 6 1.63 4.53 -33.74
C GLN A 6 1.09 4.72 -32.32
N MET A 7 1.98 4.76 -31.31
CA MET A 7 1.58 4.93 -29.91
C MET A 7 0.96 6.31 -29.64
N GLU A 8 1.50 7.36 -30.26
CA GLU A 8 0.92 8.71 -30.19
C GLU A 8 -0.41 8.82 -30.94
N GLU A 9 -0.60 8.08 -32.03
CA GLU A 9 -1.88 8.01 -32.76
C GLU A 9 -2.96 7.36 -31.89
N GLU A 10 -2.64 6.22 -31.26
CA GLU A 10 -3.55 5.55 -30.32
C GLU A 10 -3.90 6.43 -29.11
N LEU A 11 -2.90 7.12 -28.55
CA LEU A 11 -3.10 8.08 -27.48
C LEU A 11 -3.99 9.24 -27.93
N LYS A 12 -3.78 9.74 -29.15
CA LYS A 12 -4.59 10.81 -29.74
C LYS A 12 -6.03 10.38 -29.90
N GLN A 13 -6.27 9.23 -30.51
CA GLN A 13 -7.62 8.69 -30.69
C GLN A 13 -8.34 8.53 -29.34
N ALA A 14 -7.68 7.92 -28.35
CA ALA A 14 -8.25 7.77 -27.02
C ALA A 14 -8.54 9.11 -26.32
N SER A 15 -7.71 10.13 -26.59
CA SER A 15 -7.93 11.49 -26.06
C SER A 15 -9.15 12.14 -26.72
N ASP A 16 -9.27 12.03 -28.04
CA ASP A 16 -10.41 12.58 -28.80
C ASP A 16 -11.72 11.89 -28.39
N GLU A 17 -11.72 10.57 -28.17
CA GLU A 17 -12.85 9.82 -27.62
C GLU A 17 -13.22 10.29 -26.20
N THR A 18 -12.23 10.54 -25.36
CA THR A 18 -12.44 11.01 -23.97
C THR A 18 -13.01 12.42 -23.95
N LEU A 19 -12.49 13.32 -24.79
CA LEU A 19 -13.01 14.68 -24.95
C LEU A 19 -14.45 14.67 -25.48
N THR A 20 -14.77 13.77 -26.41
CA THR A 20 -16.15 13.59 -26.90
C THR A 20 -17.08 13.25 -25.75
N LYS A 21 -16.75 12.27 -24.91
CA LYS A 21 -17.56 11.91 -23.74
C LYS A 21 -17.71 13.05 -22.73
N ILE A 22 -16.65 13.85 -22.53
CA ILE A 22 -16.71 15.04 -21.67
C ILE A 22 -17.66 16.09 -22.27
N ASN A 23 -17.57 16.35 -23.57
CA ASN A 23 -18.46 17.27 -24.27
C ASN A 23 -19.91 16.80 -24.21
N ASP A 24 -20.18 15.51 -24.37
CA ASP A 24 -21.53 14.95 -24.27
C ASP A 24 -22.17 15.24 -22.90
N ILE A 25 -21.39 15.22 -21.81
CA ILE A 25 -21.86 15.58 -20.47
C ILE A 25 -22.09 17.10 -20.35
N ILE A 26 -21.18 17.91 -20.88
CA ILE A 26 -21.26 19.37 -20.79
C ILE A 26 -22.49 19.88 -21.57
N CYS A 27 -22.65 19.37 -22.80
CA CYS A 27 -23.70 19.74 -23.74
C CYS A 27 -25.04 19.04 -23.49
N GLU A 28 -25.15 18.20 -22.45
CA GLU A 28 -26.38 17.47 -22.10
C GLU A 28 -26.87 16.54 -23.22
N TRP A 29 -25.94 15.98 -24.00
CA TRP A 29 -26.26 14.95 -25.01
C TRP A 29 -26.43 13.57 -24.37
N ILE A 30 -26.01 13.42 -23.11
CA ILE A 30 -26.27 12.27 -22.25
C ILE A 30 -27.36 12.64 -21.23
N ASP A 31 -28.24 11.69 -20.92
CA ASP A 31 -29.32 11.92 -19.97
C ASP A 31 -28.82 12.12 -18.52
N ASP A 32 -29.60 12.83 -17.70
CA ASP A 32 -29.26 13.13 -16.31
C ASP A 32 -29.10 11.88 -15.44
N LYS A 33 -29.78 10.78 -15.78
CA LYS A 33 -29.74 9.53 -15.02
C LYS A 33 -28.40 8.82 -15.24
N GLU A 34 -27.89 8.82 -16.46
CA GLU A 34 -26.57 8.31 -16.82
C GLU A 34 -25.47 9.18 -16.22
N ILE A 35 -25.58 10.52 -16.30
CA ILE A 35 -24.64 11.44 -15.62
C ILE A 35 -24.58 11.13 -14.13
N LYS A 36 -25.74 10.96 -13.48
CA LYS A 36 -25.80 10.61 -12.05
C LYS A 36 -25.18 9.24 -11.76
N LYS A 37 -25.38 8.24 -12.62
CA LYS A 37 -24.76 6.92 -12.49
C LYS A 37 -23.24 7.01 -12.55
N ILE A 38 -22.68 7.81 -13.46
CA ILE A 38 -21.23 8.03 -13.56
C ILE A 38 -20.74 8.79 -12.32
N ALA A 39 -21.41 9.89 -11.97
CA ALA A 39 -21.06 10.73 -10.82
C ALA A 39 -21.09 9.99 -9.48
N ASN A 40 -21.96 8.98 -9.31
CA ASN A 40 -22.00 8.15 -8.10
C ASN A 40 -20.70 7.35 -7.86
N ARG A 41 -19.86 7.18 -8.88
CA ARG A 41 -18.55 6.52 -8.76
C ARG A 41 -17.43 7.50 -8.40
N TYR A 42 -17.74 8.79 -8.34
CA TYR A 42 -16.77 9.82 -7.97
C TYR A 42 -16.32 9.62 -6.53
N LYS A 43 -15.01 9.59 -6.36
CA LYS A 43 -14.34 9.78 -5.08
C LYS A 43 -13.35 10.94 -5.24
N PRO A 44 -13.26 11.86 -4.28
CA PRO A 44 -12.33 12.98 -4.36
C PRO A 44 -10.88 12.49 -4.35
N HIS A 45 -9.98 13.26 -4.94
CA HIS A 45 -8.55 12.92 -4.95
C HIS A 45 -7.97 12.78 -3.52
N SER A 46 -8.55 13.46 -2.52
CA SER A 46 -8.16 13.32 -1.11
C SER A 46 -8.47 11.92 -0.55
N GLU A 47 -9.50 11.25 -1.06
CA GLU A 47 -9.86 9.88 -0.69
C GLU A 47 -9.07 8.86 -1.51
N ILE A 48 -9.01 9.04 -2.84
CA ILE A 48 -8.33 8.09 -3.75
C ILE A 48 -6.81 8.15 -3.59
N ARG A 49 -6.27 9.34 -3.31
CA ARG A 49 -4.83 9.65 -3.26
C ARG A 49 -4.09 9.15 -4.50
N ILE A 50 -4.26 9.89 -5.59
CA ILE A 50 -3.73 9.55 -6.92
C ILE A 50 -2.20 9.53 -6.88
N LEU A 51 -1.61 8.44 -7.38
CA LEU A 51 -0.17 8.27 -7.40
C LEU A 51 0.43 9.04 -8.58
N LYS A 52 1.57 9.69 -8.33
CA LYS A 52 2.31 10.37 -9.38
C LYS A 52 2.86 9.34 -10.37
N PRO A 53 2.59 9.48 -11.67
CA PRO A 53 3.11 8.55 -12.67
C PRO A 53 4.65 8.51 -12.69
N PRO A 54 5.27 7.34 -12.87
CA PRO A 54 6.73 7.20 -12.93
C PRO A 54 7.38 8.09 -14.00
N GLN A 55 6.68 8.36 -15.11
CA GLN A 55 7.20 9.22 -16.19
C GLN A 55 7.45 10.66 -15.75
N LEU A 56 6.80 11.12 -14.67
CA LEU A 56 6.96 12.46 -14.11
C LEU A 56 8.01 12.54 -12.97
N LYS A 57 8.68 11.43 -12.65
CA LYS A 57 9.63 11.35 -11.54
C LYS A 57 10.87 12.18 -11.82
N GLY A 58 11.27 13.01 -10.86
CA GLY A 58 12.48 13.84 -10.93
C GLY A 58 12.46 14.98 -11.96
N LEU A 59 11.32 15.23 -12.63
CA LEU A 59 11.18 16.30 -13.62
C LEU A 59 10.51 17.54 -13.00
N SER A 60 11.09 18.71 -13.22
CA SER A 60 10.43 20.00 -12.93
C SER A 60 9.37 20.33 -13.98
N GLU A 61 8.44 21.25 -13.66
CA GLU A 61 7.41 21.68 -14.61
C GLU A 61 8.02 22.28 -15.89
N GLU A 62 9.08 23.07 -15.74
CA GLU A 62 9.82 23.69 -16.85
C GLU A 62 10.47 22.63 -17.75
N GLN A 63 11.03 21.56 -17.16
CA GLN A 63 11.64 20.47 -17.93
C GLN A 63 10.60 19.67 -18.72
N VAL A 64 9.41 19.44 -18.14
CA VAL A 64 8.31 18.77 -18.84
C VAL A 64 7.83 19.62 -20.02
N LEU A 65 7.70 20.94 -19.83
CA LEU A 65 7.24 21.85 -20.88
C LEU A 65 8.29 22.06 -21.98
N ALA A 66 9.57 22.09 -21.63
CA ALA A 66 10.68 22.24 -22.57
C ALA A 66 10.90 20.99 -23.44
N LYS A 67 10.51 19.81 -22.97
CA LYS A 67 10.55 18.58 -23.79
C LYS A 67 9.51 18.65 -24.90
N ASN A 68 9.91 18.31 -26.13
CA ASN A 68 8.99 18.09 -27.26
C ASN A 68 8.31 16.71 -27.18
N ASP A 69 7.91 16.30 -25.98
CA ASP A 69 7.21 15.05 -25.71
C ASP A 69 5.75 15.35 -25.34
N ILE A 70 4.85 15.05 -26.28
CA ILE A 70 3.42 15.33 -26.13
C ILE A 70 2.79 14.38 -25.10
N SER A 71 3.24 13.12 -25.05
CA SER A 71 2.75 12.15 -24.08
C SER A 71 3.06 12.63 -22.66
N LEU A 72 4.30 13.06 -22.42
CA LEU A 72 4.71 13.57 -21.10
C LEU A 72 3.93 14.83 -20.68
N LYS A 73 3.71 15.76 -21.62
CA LYS A 73 2.89 16.97 -21.38
C LYS A 73 1.46 16.62 -21.04
N LEU A 74 0.87 15.67 -21.76
CA LEU A 74 -0.49 15.20 -21.51
C LEU A 74 -0.60 14.49 -20.16
N THR A 75 0.36 13.62 -19.83
CA THR A 75 0.46 12.96 -18.52
C THR A 75 0.47 13.98 -17.39
N LYS A 76 1.32 15.02 -17.47
CA LYS A 76 1.38 16.09 -16.47
C LYS A 76 0.06 16.85 -16.39
N PHE A 77 -0.50 17.24 -17.53
CA PHE A 77 -1.76 17.98 -17.58
C PHE A 77 -2.90 17.20 -16.91
N VAL A 78 -3.10 15.93 -17.30
CA VAL A 78 -4.17 15.09 -16.75
C VAL A 78 -3.96 14.84 -15.25
N TYR A 79 -2.73 14.52 -14.84
CA TYR A 79 -2.40 14.34 -13.42
C TYR A 79 -2.72 15.60 -12.60
N ASP A 80 -2.29 16.78 -13.07
CA ASP A 80 -2.55 18.04 -12.38
C ASP A 80 -4.04 18.36 -12.29
N GLN A 81 -4.79 18.11 -13.38
CA GLN A 81 -6.24 18.30 -13.37
C GLN A 81 -6.89 17.40 -12.32
N LEU A 82 -6.51 16.12 -12.27
CA LEU A 82 -7.06 15.20 -11.27
C LEU A 82 -6.71 15.60 -9.82
N CYS A 83 -5.52 16.15 -9.58
CA CYS A 83 -5.13 16.62 -8.25
C CYS A 83 -5.79 17.95 -7.85
N LYS A 84 -6.12 18.83 -8.80
CA LYS A 84 -6.64 20.19 -8.50
C LYS A 84 -8.15 20.31 -8.67
N PHE A 85 -8.76 19.50 -9.52
CA PHE A 85 -10.19 19.57 -9.82
C PHE A 85 -11.01 18.87 -8.74
N ASN A 86 -11.76 19.66 -7.96
CA ASN A 86 -12.64 19.16 -6.90
C ASN A 86 -14.11 19.55 -7.17
N PRO A 87 -14.80 18.84 -8.08
CA PRO A 87 -16.14 19.21 -8.51
C PRO A 87 -17.22 18.98 -7.44
N ILE A 88 -18.09 19.96 -7.26
CA ILE A 88 -19.26 19.88 -6.37
C ILE A 88 -20.48 19.33 -7.12
N GLN A 89 -20.69 19.78 -8.36
CA GLN A 89 -21.85 19.43 -9.18
C GLN A 89 -21.72 18.05 -9.85
N ASN A 90 -22.85 17.37 -10.09
CA ASN A 90 -22.88 16.02 -10.67
C ASN A 90 -22.17 15.91 -12.03
N LYS A 91 -22.33 16.90 -12.91
CA LYS A 91 -21.63 16.93 -14.20
C LYS A 91 -20.12 16.95 -14.03
N GLY A 92 -19.61 17.83 -13.15
CA GLY A 92 -18.19 17.91 -12.83
C GLY A 92 -17.65 16.60 -12.26
N LYS A 93 -18.40 15.96 -11.36
CA LYS A 93 -18.06 14.64 -10.80
C LYS A 93 -18.00 13.56 -11.87
N ALA A 94 -18.95 13.55 -12.82
CA ALA A 94 -18.93 12.62 -13.93
C ALA A 94 -17.73 12.84 -14.87
N ILE A 95 -17.40 14.11 -15.17
CA ILE A 95 -16.20 14.47 -15.96
C ILE A 95 -14.93 13.99 -15.26
N TYR A 96 -14.83 14.18 -13.94
CA TYR A 96 -13.69 13.71 -13.17
C TYR A 96 -13.52 12.19 -13.28
N VAL A 97 -14.61 11.43 -13.15
CA VAL A 97 -14.56 9.96 -13.25
C VAL A 97 -14.07 9.52 -14.63
N ILE A 98 -14.54 10.17 -15.71
CA ILE A 98 -14.09 9.88 -17.08
C ILE A 98 -12.61 10.20 -17.25
N LEU A 99 -12.16 11.35 -16.74
CA LEU A 99 -10.76 11.75 -16.79
C LEU A 99 -9.86 10.79 -16.01
N PHE A 100 -10.32 10.32 -14.85
CA PHE A 100 -9.60 9.35 -14.02
C PHE A 100 -9.50 7.98 -14.69
N GLU A 101 -10.57 7.51 -15.34
CA GLU A 101 -10.55 6.27 -16.14
C GLU A 101 -9.57 6.38 -17.32
N TYR A 102 -9.55 7.52 -18.01
CA TYR A 102 -8.58 7.79 -19.07
C TYR A 102 -7.15 7.75 -18.53
N PHE A 103 -6.90 8.44 -17.41
CA PHE A 103 -5.60 8.44 -16.75
C PHE A 103 -5.14 7.02 -16.40
N LYS A 104 -6.00 6.22 -15.76
CA LYS A 104 -5.67 4.84 -15.38
C LYS A 104 -5.35 3.98 -16.60
N LYS A 105 -6.20 3.99 -17.63
CA LYS A 105 -6.07 3.08 -18.78
C LYS A 105 -5.01 3.49 -19.80
N ARG A 106 -4.86 4.80 -20.04
CA ARG A 106 -4.07 5.31 -21.19
C ARG A 106 -2.77 6.00 -20.78
N ILE A 107 -2.72 6.58 -19.59
CA ILE A 107 -1.54 7.30 -19.09
C ILE A 107 -0.68 6.40 -18.21
N VAL A 108 -1.29 5.79 -17.20
CA VAL A 108 -0.61 4.89 -16.26
C VAL A 108 -0.48 3.48 -16.84
N GLY A 109 -1.56 2.99 -17.47
CA GLY A 109 -1.65 1.63 -18.00
C GLY A 109 -2.30 0.67 -17.00
N ASP A 110 -2.91 -0.40 -17.50
CA ASP A 110 -3.72 -1.32 -16.69
C ASP A 110 -2.90 -2.13 -15.67
N THR A 111 -1.59 -2.21 -15.85
CA THR A 111 -0.67 -3.00 -15.03
C THR A 111 -0.09 -2.22 -13.84
N ILE A 112 -0.23 -0.90 -13.82
CA ILE A 112 0.37 -0.03 -12.81
C ILE A 112 -0.76 0.60 -11.98
N PRO A 113 -0.73 0.51 -10.64
CA PRO A 113 -1.76 1.15 -9.82
C PRO A 113 -1.69 2.68 -9.99
N ALA A 114 -2.85 3.29 -10.24
CA ALA A 114 -2.98 4.73 -10.46
C ALA A 114 -3.25 5.50 -9.15
N SER A 115 -3.53 4.78 -8.06
CA SER A 115 -3.94 5.34 -6.78
C SER A 115 -3.49 4.51 -5.59
N CYS A 116 -3.48 5.11 -4.39
CA CYS A 116 -3.25 4.39 -3.14
C CYS A 116 -4.31 3.29 -2.93
N ALA A 117 -5.55 3.53 -3.36
CA ALA A 117 -6.62 2.54 -3.31
C ALA A 117 -6.34 1.32 -4.20
N ASP A 118 -5.75 1.51 -5.39
CA ASP A 118 -5.33 0.41 -6.26
C ASP A 118 -4.21 -0.43 -5.60
N VAL A 119 -3.23 0.22 -4.96
CA VAL A 119 -2.16 -0.48 -4.21
C VAL A 119 -2.76 -1.30 -3.06
N ALA A 120 -3.65 -0.70 -2.28
CA ALA A 120 -4.34 -1.40 -1.19
C ALA A 120 -5.14 -2.60 -1.70
N PHE A 121 -5.80 -2.46 -2.84
CA PHE A 121 -6.52 -3.56 -3.48
C PHE A 121 -5.57 -4.70 -3.89
N ILE A 122 -4.46 -4.39 -4.56
CA ILE A 122 -3.46 -5.40 -4.97
C ILE A 122 -2.91 -6.15 -3.75
N LEU A 123 -2.54 -5.43 -2.68
CA LEU A 123 -2.02 -6.05 -1.47
C LEU A 123 -3.07 -6.92 -0.76
N LYS A 124 -4.33 -6.49 -0.75
CA LYS A 124 -5.44 -7.27 -0.17
C LYS A 124 -5.74 -8.54 -0.97
N GLU A 125 -5.72 -8.48 -2.30
CA GLU A 125 -5.89 -9.66 -3.15
C GLU A 125 -4.69 -10.61 -3.02
N SER A 126 -3.46 -10.08 -2.95
CA SER A 126 -2.27 -10.89 -2.69
C SER A 126 -2.34 -11.62 -1.35
N ARG A 127 -2.85 -10.98 -0.28
CA ARG A 127 -3.11 -11.65 1.01
C ARG A 127 -4.07 -12.84 0.84
N LYS A 128 -5.18 -12.65 0.13
CA LYS A 128 -6.16 -13.72 -0.09
C LYS A 128 -5.52 -14.91 -0.80
N GLN A 129 -4.77 -14.64 -1.87
CA GLN A 129 -4.07 -15.67 -2.62
C GLN A 129 -3.08 -16.44 -1.72
N GLU A 130 -2.28 -15.74 -0.90
CA GLU A 130 -1.36 -16.41 0.03
C GLU A 130 -2.05 -17.34 1.04
N LEU A 131 -3.23 -16.95 1.53
CA LEU A 131 -4.01 -17.77 2.47
C LEU A 131 -4.72 -18.93 1.77
N GLU A 132 -5.18 -18.75 0.54
CA GLU A 132 -5.77 -19.81 -0.28
C GLU A 132 -4.73 -20.88 -0.67
N GLU A 133 -3.48 -20.46 -0.92
CA GLU A 133 -2.35 -21.36 -1.17
C GLU A 133 -1.90 -22.12 0.09
N ASP A 134 -2.13 -21.56 1.29
CA ASP A 134 -1.80 -22.16 2.59
C ASP A 134 -3.06 -22.65 3.34
N SER A 135 -3.60 -23.78 2.87
CA SER A 135 -4.79 -24.39 3.47
C SER A 135 -4.64 -24.76 4.95
N THR A 136 -3.40 -25.01 5.40
CA THR A 136 -3.13 -25.34 6.81
C THR A 136 -3.24 -24.09 7.68
N MET A 137 -2.68 -22.97 7.23
CA MET A 137 -2.84 -21.69 7.91
C MET A 137 -4.30 -21.25 7.97
N LEU A 138 -5.05 -21.44 6.86
CA LEU A 138 -6.46 -21.07 6.80
C LEU A 138 -7.30 -21.88 7.82
N GLN A 139 -7.10 -23.19 7.91
CA GLN A 139 -7.74 -24.03 8.93
C GLN A 139 -7.31 -23.65 10.36
N ALA A 140 -6.03 -23.32 10.55
CA ALA A 140 -5.53 -22.90 11.86
C ALA A 140 -6.16 -21.57 12.30
N LEU A 141 -6.44 -20.65 11.39
CA LEU A 141 -7.11 -19.37 11.70
C LEU A 141 -8.55 -19.56 12.17
N GLU A 142 -9.27 -20.56 11.64
CA GLU A 142 -10.63 -20.90 12.12
C GLU A 142 -10.63 -21.39 13.57
N MET A 143 -9.52 -22.00 14.00
CA MET A 143 -9.32 -22.52 15.35
C MET A 143 -8.44 -21.61 16.22
N TYR A 144 -8.27 -20.34 15.82
CA TYR A 144 -7.39 -19.41 16.51
C TYR A 144 -7.82 -19.19 17.96
N ILE A 145 -6.86 -19.31 18.87
CA ILE A 145 -7.01 -19.00 20.29
C ILE A 145 -6.18 -17.74 20.58
N PRO A 146 -6.80 -16.67 21.11
CA PRO A 146 -6.08 -15.45 21.46
C PRO A 146 -4.87 -15.70 22.37
N LEU A 147 -3.74 -15.13 21.99
CA LEU A 147 -2.52 -15.23 22.78
C LEU A 147 -2.56 -14.29 23.99
N GLN A 148 -2.03 -14.78 25.10
CA GLN A 148 -1.71 -13.98 26.26
C GLN A 148 -0.24 -13.59 26.23
N ALA A 149 0.07 -12.35 26.62
CA ALA A 149 1.41 -11.81 26.63
C ALA A 149 1.71 -11.06 27.93
N ASN A 150 2.99 -10.78 28.15
CA ASN A 150 3.49 -9.90 29.20
C ASN A 150 4.69 -9.10 28.68
N ASN A 151 5.11 -8.07 29.42
CA ASN A 151 6.22 -7.19 29.01
C ASN A 151 7.62 -7.75 29.32
N TYR A 152 7.71 -8.98 29.84
CA TYR A 152 9.00 -9.56 30.24
C TYR A 152 9.59 -10.38 29.09
N PRO A 153 10.91 -10.29 28.87
CA PRO A 153 11.57 -11.12 27.87
C PRO A 153 11.35 -12.59 28.21
N TYR A 154 11.05 -13.38 27.19
CA TYR A 154 10.87 -14.81 27.36
C TYR A 154 12.18 -15.45 27.84
N THR A 155 12.15 -16.19 28.96
CA THR A 155 13.27 -16.98 29.47
C THR A 155 12.82 -18.43 29.70
N ASP A 156 13.63 -19.40 29.28
CA ASP A 156 13.26 -20.83 29.30
C ASP A 156 12.97 -21.40 30.70
N ASN A 157 13.40 -20.70 31.75
CA ASN A 157 13.34 -21.13 33.16
C ASN A 157 12.39 -20.31 34.05
N ALA A 158 11.58 -19.41 33.50
CA ALA A 158 10.64 -18.64 34.32
C ALA A 158 9.28 -19.33 34.42
N ASP A 159 8.99 -19.89 35.59
CA ASP A 159 7.62 -20.12 36.05
C ASP A 159 6.96 -18.74 36.23
N ASN A 160 6.43 -18.18 35.14
CA ASN A 160 5.79 -16.87 35.11
C ASN A 160 4.52 -16.88 35.98
N THR A 161 4.72 -16.63 37.27
CA THR A 161 3.71 -16.46 38.33
C THR A 161 3.34 -14.99 38.52
N SER A 162 3.67 -14.12 37.56
CA SER A 162 3.38 -12.67 37.62
C SER A 162 2.00 -12.33 37.04
N ASN A 163 1.20 -11.60 37.82
CA ASN A 163 -0.18 -11.15 37.53
C ASN A 163 -0.35 -10.16 36.35
N ASP A 164 0.70 -9.83 35.60
CA ASP A 164 0.66 -8.82 34.53
C ASP A 164 0.48 -9.46 33.15
N ILE A 165 -0.42 -10.44 33.06
CA ILE A 165 -0.79 -11.07 31.79
C ILE A 165 -1.90 -10.23 31.16
N TYR A 166 -1.75 -9.93 29.87
CA TYR A 166 -2.75 -9.22 29.09
C TYR A 166 -3.05 -9.94 27.78
N ASP A 167 -4.18 -9.57 27.17
CA ASP A 167 -4.52 -9.99 25.82
C ASP A 167 -3.53 -9.39 24.82
N CYS A 168 -2.76 -10.25 24.15
CA CYS A 168 -1.70 -9.82 23.23
C CYS A 168 -2.25 -9.06 22.04
N HIS A 169 -3.43 -9.44 21.54
CA HIS A 169 -4.03 -8.84 20.34
C HIS A 169 -4.52 -7.43 20.63
N GLN A 170 -5.30 -7.25 21.69
CA GLN A 170 -5.77 -5.94 22.12
C GLN A 170 -4.59 -5.01 22.46
N HIS A 171 -3.56 -5.53 23.14
CA HIS A 171 -2.39 -4.73 23.49
C HIS A 171 -1.63 -4.24 22.26
N VAL A 172 -1.39 -5.12 21.27
CA VAL A 172 -0.74 -4.73 20.01
C VAL A 172 -1.60 -3.74 19.24
N LEU A 173 -2.92 -3.93 19.19
CA LEU A 173 -3.82 -2.95 18.57
C LEU A 173 -3.76 -1.59 19.27
N ASP A 174 -3.74 -1.54 20.60
CA ASP A 174 -3.66 -0.30 21.36
C ASP A 174 -2.35 0.48 21.11
N LEU A 175 -1.25 -0.24 20.85
CA LEU A 175 0.04 0.35 20.44
C LEU A 175 0.03 0.82 18.98
N LEU A 176 -0.67 0.08 18.11
CA LEU A 176 -0.80 0.39 16.68
C LEU A 176 -1.82 1.51 16.41
N ILE A 177 -2.80 1.76 17.28
CA ILE A 177 -3.77 2.84 17.14
C ILE A 177 -3.08 4.19 17.43
N GLU A 178 -3.13 5.09 16.46
CA GLU A 178 -2.66 6.47 16.61
C GLU A 178 -3.64 7.23 17.52
N LYS A 179 -3.30 7.40 18.80
CA LYS A 179 -4.07 8.27 19.70
C LYS A 179 -3.86 9.72 19.26
N ASN A 180 -4.86 10.29 18.59
CA ASN A 180 -4.93 11.71 18.28
C ASN A 180 -4.86 12.53 19.58
N GLY A 181 -3.72 13.13 19.88
CA GLY A 181 -3.60 14.17 20.91
C GLY A 181 -2.51 14.02 21.97
N ASP A 182 -1.81 12.89 22.06
CA ASP A 182 -0.70 12.74 23.02
C ASP A 182 0.64 12.63 22.28
N GLU A 183 1.59 13.51 22.61
CA GLU A 183 3.02 13.45 22.22
C GLU A 183 3.76 12.24 22.82
N LYS A 184 3.08 11.09 23.00
CA LYS A 184 3.77 9.84 23.30
C LYS A 184 4.40 9.34 22.01
N LYS A 185 5.73 9.26 22.01
CA LYS A 185 6.54 8.53 21.02
C LYS A 185 5.80 7.22 20.69
N THR A 186 5.15 7.17 19.54
CA THR A 186 4.55 5.95 19.04
C THR A 186 5.70 4.96 18.84
N GLU A 187 5.63 3.82 19.50
CA GLU A 187 6.63 2.77 19.33
C GLU A 187 6.57 2.31 17.88
N GLN A 188 7.62 2.60 17.12
CA GLN A 188 7.71 2.25 15.70
C GLN A 188 7.95 0.76 15.51
N VAL A 189 8.37 0.05 16.57
CA VAL A 189 8.75 -1.36 16.54
C VAL A 189 8.16 -2.07 17.75
N ILE A 190 7.39 -3.11 17.51
CA ILE A 190 6.91 -4.09 18.47
C ILE A 190 7.73 -5.37 18.24
N THR A 191 8.02 -6.13 19.28
CA THR A 191 8.72 -7.42 19.14
C THR A 191 7.94 -8.50 19.85
N LEU A 192 7.44 -9.47 19.10
CA LEU A 192 6.73 -10.62 19.65
C LEU A 192 7.70 -11.79 19.89
N GLN A 193 7.90 -12.16 21.16
CA GLN A 193 8.76 -13.28 21.56
C GLN A 193 7.94 -14.40 22.19
N GLY A 194 8.36 -15.64 21.94
CA GLY A 194 7.71 -16.83 22.50
C GLY A 194 8.33 -18.12 21.98
N LYS A 195 8.05 -19.24 22.64
CA LYS A 195 8.55 -20.58 22.24
C LYS A 195 8.15 -20.93 20.80
N SER A 196 8.90 -21.82 20.17
CA SER A 196 8.44 -22.45 18.92
C SER A 196 7.10 -23.15 19.16
N GLY A 197 6.17 -23.04 18.20
CA GLY A 197 4.82 -23.58 18.33
C GLY A 197 3.86 -22.77 19.22
N SER A 198 4.28 -21.62 19.79
CA SER A 198 3.40 -20.79 20.62
C SER A 198 2.34 -20.00 19.85
N GLY A 199 2.19 -20.22 18.54
CA GLY A 199 1.18 -19.56 17.70
C GLY A 199 1.55 -18.16 17.19
N LYS A 200 2.81 -17.71 17.23
CA LYS A 200 3.23 -16.37 16.79
C LYS A 200 2.82 -16.05 15.34
N SER A 201 3.15 -16.93 14.40
CA SER A 201 2.81 -16.74 12.98
C SER A 201 1.30 -16.71 12.74
N LEU A 202 0.55 -17.52 13.49
CA LEU A 202 -0.92 -17.53 13.44
C LEU A 202 -1.50 -16.23 14.00
N PHE A 203 -0.96 -15.73 15.12
CA PHE A 203 -1.27 -14.41 15.67
C PHE A 203 -1.00 -13.31 14.63
N CYS A 204 0.15 -13.33 13.96
CA CYS A 204 0.51 -12.35 12.94
C CYS A 204 -0.51 -12.31 11.78
N ARG A 205 -0.98 -13.49 11.32
CA ARG A 205 -2.02 -13.58 10.28
C ARG A 205 -3.40 -13.12 10.77
N HIS A 206 -3.76 -13.44 12.02
CA HIS A 206 -4.99 -12.94 12.63
C HIS A 206 -4.95 -11.41 12.84
N LEU A 207 -3.82 -10.87 13.27
CA LEU A 207 -3.60 -9.42 13.39
C LEU A 207 -3.72 -8.74 12.02
N GLU A 208 -3.12 -9.30 10.97
CA GLU A 208 -3.24 -8.79 9.61
C GLU A 208 -4.71 -8.66 9.17
N GLU A 209 -5.56 -9.65 9.51
CA GLU A 209 -6.99 -9.61 9.24
C GLU A 209 -7.68 -8.43 9.93
N THR A 210 -7.51 -8.31 11.25
CA THR A 210 -8.13 -7.23 12.03
C THR A 210 -7.69 -5.84 11.55
N LEU A 211 -6.42 -5.69 11.16
CA LEU A 211 -5.91 -4.44 10.62
C LEU A 211 -6.52 -4.13 9.24
N TRP A 212 -6.75 -5.14 8.39
CA TRP A 212 -7.43 -4.94 7.11
C TRP A 212 -8.89 -4.54 7.30
N GLU A 213 -9.61 -5.13 8.26
CA GLU A 213 -10.96 -4.71 8.63
C GLU A 213 -10.97 -3.26 9.11
N SER A 214 -10.00 -2.89 9.94
CA SER A 214 -9.83 -1.53 10.44
C SER A 214 -9.55 -0.53 9.31
N TYR A 215 -8.70 -0.90 8.34
CA TYR A 215 -8.42 -0.09 7.16
C TYR A 215 -9.66 0.09 6.27
N VAL A 216 -10.41 -0.99 5.98
CA VAL A 216 -11.63 -0.95 5.16
C VAL A 216 -12.72 -0.08 5.80
N ASN A 217 -12.82 -0.12 7.13
CA ASN A 217 -13.76 0.70 7.89
C ASN A 217 -13.28 2.14 8.13
N ASN A 218 -12.12 2.53 7.57
CA ASN A 218 -11.49 3.84 7.71
C ASN A 218 -11.14 4.21 9.17
N TYR A 219 -10.92 3.21 10.04
CA TYR A 219 -10.41 3.44 11.40
C TYR A 219 -8.91 3.69 11.43
N THR A 220 -8.18 3.21 10.41
CA THR A 220 -6.76 3.46 10.22
C THR A 220 -6.46 3.82 8.77
N THR A 221 -5.40 4.57 8.53
CA THR A 221 -4.91 4.93 7.18
C THR A 221 -3.73 4.07 6.73
N SER A 222 -3.14 3.30 7.65
CA SER A 222 -1.96 2.48 7.41
C SER A 222 -2.33 1.10 6.90
N ILE A 223 -1.67 0.66 5.83
CA ILE A 223 -1.95 -0.61 5.17
C ILE A 223 -1.16 -1.73 5.86
N PRO A 224 -1.83 -2.78 6.37
CA PRO A 224 -1.13 -3.94 6.91
C PRO A 224 -0.55 -4.79 5.79
N VAL A 225 0.70 -5.23 5.98
CA VAL A 225 1.38 -6.13 5.05
C VAL A 225 2.15 -7.17 5.86
N TYR A 226 1.68 -8.42 5.80
CA TYR A 226 2.45 -9.56 6.30
C TYR A 226 3.60 -9.90 5.36
N ILE A 227 4.79 -10.05 5.94
CA ILE A 227 6.03 -10.39 5.26
C ILE A 227 6.67 -11.58 5.97
N SER A 228 6.69 -12.71 5.28
CA SER A 228 7.47 -13.89 5.70
C SER A 228 8.94 -13.65 5.38
N LEU A 229 9.75 -13.37 6.40
CA LEU A 229 11.19 -13.18 6.27
C LEU A 229 11.89 -14.36 5.58
N PRO A 230 11.57 -15.64 5.88
CA PRO A 230 12.17 -16.79 5.19
C PRO A 230 11.96 -16.78 3.67
N LYS A 231 10.81 -16.27 3.21
CA LYS A 231 10.46 -16.22 1.78
C LYS A 231 11.15 -15.08 1.04
N CYS A 232 11.35 -13.93 1.69
CA CYS A 232 11.87 -12.72 1.03
C CYS A 232 13.35 -12.43 1.34
N TYR A 233 13.92 -12.98 2.40
CA TYR A 233 15.26 -12.65 2.85
C TYR A 233 16.34 -13.12 1.87
N ASN A 234 17.20 -12.19 1.47
CA ASN A 234 18.35 -12.41 0.60
C ASN A 234 19.58 -11.68 1.15
N GLU A 235 20.63 -12.45 1.48
CA GLU A 235 21.89 -11.96 2.07
C GLU A 235 22.57 -10.85 1.23
N LEU A 236 22.38 -10.86 -0.09
CA LEU A 236 22.99 -9.88 -0.99
C LEU A 236 22.25 -8.55 -1.04
N ASN A 237 20.98 -8.49 -0.60
CA ASN A 237 20.09 -7.34 -0.81
C ASN A 237 19.18 -7.06 0.41
N GLU A 238 19.70 -7.24 1.62
CA GLU A 238 18.96 -7.09 2.88
C GLU A 238 18.24 -5.74 3.01
N LYS A 239 18.88 -4.65 2.57
CA LYS A 239 18.30 -3.29 2.60
C LYS A 239 17.05 -3.14 1.74
N GLN A 240 16.82 -4.07 0.81
CA GLN A 240 15.69 -4.04 -0.12
C GLN A 240 14.56 -4.99 0.29
N ILE A 241 14.62 -5.62 1.46
CA ILE A 241 13.69 -6.69 1.87
C ILE A 241 12.21 -6.27 1.77
N ILE A 242 11.86 -5.05 2.20
CA ILE A 242 10.49 -4.54 2.09
C ILE A 242 10.08 -4.37 0.63
N SER A 243 10.94 -3.77 -0.19
CA SER A 243 10.67 -3.58 -1.62
C SER A 243 10.55 -4.92 -2.37
N GLN A 244 11.33 -5.94 -1.96
CA GLN A 244 11.24 -7.29 -2.51
C GLN A 244 9.93 -7.96 -2.09
N ALA A 245 9.54 -7.84 -0.82
CA ALA A 245 8.29 -8.38 -0.33
C ALA A 245 7.09 -7.76 -1.06
N LEU A 246 7.08 -6.45 -1.28
CA LEU A 246 6.03 -5.76 -2.05
C LEU A 246 6.04 -6.19 -3.53
N GLN A 247 7.21 -6.40 -4.14
CA GLN A 247 7.32 -6.94 -5.51
C GLN A 247 6.75 -8.35 -5.64
N MET A 248 6.99 -9.23 -4.66
CA MET A 248 6.40 -10.56 -4.61
C MET A 248 4.87 -10.51 -4.55
N LYS A 249 4.31 -9.43 -3.97
CA LYS A 249 2.88 -9.11 -3.93
C LYS A 249 2.41 -8.31 -5.16
N GLN A 250 3.15 -8.38 -6.28
CA GLN A 250 2.83 -7.77 -7.57
C GLN A 250 2.89 -6.23 -7.62
N ILE A 251 3.52 -5.58 -6.64
CA ILE A 251 3.78 -4.13 -6.69
C ILE A 251 4.96 -3.85 -7.61
N ASN A 252 4.74 -2.98 -8.60
CA ASN A 252 5.79 -2.60 -9.55
C ASN A 252 6.95 -1.87 -8.86
N LYS A 253 8.19 -2.28 -9.17
CA LYS A 253 9.43 -1.68 -8.67
C LYS A 253 9.53 -0.18 -8.93
N ASP A 254 9.05 0.31 -10.07
CA ASP A 254 9.15 1.73 -10.45
C ASP A 254 8.30 2.65 -9.58
N LEU A 255 7.30 2.08 -8.89
CA LEU A 255 6.41 2.81 -7.98
C LEU A 255 6.89 2.85 -6.53
N MET A 256 7.94 2.12 -6.17
CA MET A 256 8.34 1.98 -4.76
C MET A 256 8.57 3.32 -4.06
N ASP A 257 9.23 4.26 -4.73
CA ASP A 257 9.48 5.58 -4.16
C ASP A 257 8.18 6.37 -4.00
N VAL A 258 7.27 6.31 -4.98
CA VAL A 258 5.97 6.98 -4.92
C VAL A 258 5.12 6.39 -3.79
N ILE A 259 5.12 5.06 -3.64
CA ILE A 259 4.41 4.35 -2.58
C ILE A 259 4.97 4.73 -1.21
N ARG A 260 6.30 4.68 -1.06
CA ARG A 260 6.99 5.05 0.18
C ARG A 260 6.67 6.47 0.64
N GLU A 261 6.59 7.43 -0.29
CA GLU A 261 6.28 8.83 0.00
C GLU A 261 4.78 9.07 0.30
N ASN A 262 3.89 8.28 -0.30
CA ASN A 262 2.44 8.56 -0.26
C ASN A 262 1.67 7.61 0.65
N MET A 263 2.27 6.59 1.24
CA MET A 263 1.50 5.56 1.97
C MET A 263 2.12 5.30 3.34
N SER A 264 1.25 4.98 4.29
CA SER A 264 1.66 4.49 5.60
C SER A 264 1.37 3.00 5.71
N PHE A 265 2.20 2.28 6.47
CA PHE A 265 2.13 0.82 6.56
C PHE A 265 2.16 0.31 8.00
N VAL A 266 1.66 -0.90 8.18
CA VAL A 266 2.00 -1.77 9.32
C VAL A 266 2.66 -3.01 8.74
N PHE A 267 3.98 -3.11 8.87
CA PHE A 267 4.72 -4.29 8.44
C PHE A 267 4.72 -5.32 9.57
N ILE A 268 4.22 -6.52 9.27
CA ILE A 268 4.24 -7.65 10.19
C ILE A 268 5.32 -8.61 9.67
N LEU A 269 6.47 -8.65 10.34
CA LEU A 269 7.65 -9.38 9.90
C LEU A 269 7.75 -10.70 10.67
N ASP A 270 7.51 -11.81 10.00
CA ASP A 270 7.42 -13.13 10.64
C ASP A 270 8.57 -14.08 10.22
N GLY A 271 8.98 -14.96 11.13
CA GLY A 271 10.02 -15.97 10.89
C GLY A 271 11.46 -15.42 10.96
N PHE A 272 11.76 -14.53 11.90
CA PHE A 272 13.13 -14.01 12.06
C PHE A 272 14.13 -15.08 12.50
N ASP A 273 13.72 -15.99 13.38
CA ASP A 273 14.52 -17.11 13.88
C ASP A 273 14.99 -18.03 12.74
N GLU A 274 14.15 -18.24 11.73
CA GLU A 274 14.47 -19.03 10.53
C GLU A 274 15.56 -18.39 9.64
N ILE A 275 15.73 -17.07 9.68
CA ILE A 275 16.77 -16.36 8.91
C ILE A 275 17.98 -15.98 9.77
N PHE A 276 17.92 -16.20 11.08
CA PHE A 276 18.89 -15.67 12.04
C PHE A 276 20.33 -16.11 11.76
N ASP A 277 20.53 -17.38 11.40
CA ASP A 277 21.85 -17.92 11.10
C ASP A 277 22.51 -17.20 9.92
N LYS A 278 21.74 -16.90 8.87
CA LYS A 278 22.22 -16.18 7.68
C LYS A 278 22.44 -14.71 8.00
N TYR A 279 21.48 -14.11 8.68
CA TYR A 279 21.54 -12.74 9.18
C TYR A 279 22.81 -12.50 10.02
N ASN A 280 23.15 -13.40 10.94
CA ASN A 280 24.28 -13.25 11.85
C ASN A 280 25.64 -13.50 11.18
N LYS A 281 25.70 -14.37 10.16
CA LYS A 281 26.95 -14.69 9.44
C LYS A 281 27.33 -13.64 8.40
N ASN A 282 26.36 -12.90 7.88
CA ASN A 282 26.61 -11.90 6.87
C ASN A 282 27.38 -10.72 7.50
N GLY A 283 28.58 -10.45 6.98
CA GLY A 283 29.59 -9.52 7.54
C GLY A 283 29.22 -8.04 7.44
N ASN A 284 27.93 -7.74 7.49
CA ASN A 284 27.40 -6.38 7.48
C ASN A 284 27.68 -5.72 8.83
N ASN A 285 28.21 -4.49 8.80
CA ASN A 285 28.55 -3.73 10.00
C ASN A 285 27.31 -3.17 10.72
N GLU A 286 26.15 -3.14 10.07
CA GLU A 286 24.88 -2.73 10.66
C GLU A 286 24.35 -3.85 11.57
N ARG A 287 24.45 -3.64 12.89
CA ARG A 287 24.05 -4.64 13.89
C ARG A 287 22.55 -4.66 14.18
N TYR A 288 21.88 -3.51 14.04
CA TYR A 288 20.47 -3.34 14.41
C TYR A 288 19.56 -3.70 13.24
N PHE A 289 18.58 -4.57 13.51
CA PHE A 289 17.61 -5.08 12.53
C PHE A 289 16.90 -3.94 11.77
N TYR A 290 16.46 -2.92 12.51
CA TYR A 290 15.71 -1.78 11.96
C TYR A 290 16.54 -0.99 10.93
N ASP A 291 17.80 -0.71 11.25
CA ASP A 291 18.71 0.03 10.38
C ASP A 291 19.16 -0.84 9.20
N ARG A 292 19.48 -2.12 9.46
CA ARG A 292 20.00 -3.05 8.46
C ARG A 292 19.02 -3.34 7.32
N PHE A 293 17.73 -3.31 7.61
CA PHE A 293 16.66 -3.47 6.62
C PHE A 293 16.10 -2.15 6.10
N ASN A 294 16.76 -1.01 6.40
CA ASN A 294 16.34 0.33 6.01
C ASN A 294 14.86 0.62 6.34
N LEU A 295 14.37 0.17 7.50
CA LEU A 295 12.96 0.32 7.86
C LEU A 295 12.58 1.79 8.11
N SER A 296 13.57 2.63 8.46
CA SER A 296 13.40 4.09 8.61
C SER A 296 13.03 4.82 7.32
N GLU A 297 13.27 4.22 6.14
CA GLU A 297 12.84 4.80 4.87
C GLU A 297 11.32 4.74 4.70
N TRP A 298 10.65 3.84 5.41
CA TRP A 298 9.22 3.61 5.25
C TRP A 298 8.44 4.32 6.35
N ASN A 299 7.35 4.99 5.97
CA ASN A 299 6.37 5.48 6.94
C ASN A 299 5.56 4.30 7.50
N ALA A 300 6.16 3.53 8.41
CA ALA A 300 5.60 2.26 8.86
C ALA A 300 5.76 2.04 10.37
N LYS A 301 4.77 1.36 10.94
CA LYS A 301 4.94 0.63 12.21
C LYS A 301 5.36 -0.80 11.88
N VAL A 302 6.21 -1.39 12.71
CA VAL A 302 6.78 -2.72 12.50
C VAL A 302 6.40 -3.61 13.68
N VAL A 303 5.90 -4.81 13.40
CA VAL A 303 5.59 -5.87 14.37
C VAL A 303 6.46 -7.08 14.09
#